data_AF-A0A963T0L2-F1
#
_entry.id   AF-A0A963T0L2-F1
#
_cell.length_a   1.000
_cell.length_b   1.000
_cell.length_c   1.000
_cell.angle_alpha   90.00
_cell.angle_beta   90.00
_cell.angle_gamma   90.00
#
_symmetry.space_group_name_H-M   'P 1'
#
loop_
_entity.id
_entity.type
_entity.pdbx_description
1 polymer ?
#
loop_
_entity_poly.entity_id
_entity_poly.type
_entity_poly.pdbx_seq_one_letter_code
_entity_poly.pdbx_strand_id
1 'polypeptide(L)'
;MLADDGLGATSEKADRAMYLAAFDGLSEERGNTLVVGEAAGRVVATYQLTVISGLSLRAARRAQIESVRVASDLRGRGIGALMIADAEKRARAAGCSMMQLTMNKNRKDAARFYERLGFTPSHIGYKRQLT
;
A
#
# COMPACT_ATOMS: atom_id res chain seq x y z
N MET A 1 -7.01 -0.86 12.66
CA MET A 1 -6.54 -0.36 11.34
C MET A 1 -6.68 -1.39 10.24
N LEU A 2 -5.99 -2.52 10.35
CA LEU A 2 -6.18 -3.67 9.47
C LEU A 2 -7.64 -4.17 9.62
N ALA A 3 -8.03 -4.58 10.83
CA ALA A 3 -9.38 -5.07 11.13
C ALA A 3 -10.56 -4.07 10.92
N ASP A 4 -10.29 -2.78 10.65
CA ASP A 4 -11.33 -1.74 10.42
C ASP A 4 -11.67 -1.54 8.94
N ASP A 5 -11.14 -2.38 8.05
CA ASP A 5 -11.53 -2.44 6.65
C ASP A 5 -12.66 -3.46 6.48
N GLY A 6 -13.83 -3.05 5.98
CA GLY A 6 -15.03 -3.91 5.94
C GLY A 6 -14.87 -5.20 5.12
N LEU A 7 -13.88 -5.28 4.23
CA LEU A 7 -13.51 -6.51 3.50
C LEU A 7 -12.21 -7.17 4.03
N GLY A 8 -11.46 -6.50 4.92
CA GLY A 8 -10.27 -7.03 5.60
C GLY A 8 -10.59 -7.67 6.96
N ALA A 9 -11.68 -7.24 7.60
CA ALA A 9 -12.12 -7.72 8.91
C ALA A 9 -12.33 -9.24 8.98
N THR A 10 -12.67 -9.89 7.86
CA THR A 10 -12.84 -11.36 7.78
C THR A 10 -11.52 -12.10 7.58
N SER A 11 -10.52 -11.48 6.94
CA SER A 11 -9.22 -12.11 6.65
C SER A 11 -8.18 -11.89 7.75
N GLU A 12 -8.42 -10.93 8.66
CA GLU A 12 -7.42 -10.46 9.62
C GLU A 12 -7.74 -10.85 11.08
N LYS A 13 -8.61 -11.84 11.27
CA LYS A 13 -8.75 -12.57 12.55
C LYS A 13 -7.64 -13.61 12.72
N ALA A 14 -6.39 -13.23 12.48
CA ALA A 14 -5.23 -14.10 12.63
C ALA A 14 -4.54 -13.85 13.98
N ASP A 15 -3.80 -14.84 14.45
CA ASP A 15 -2.96 -14.74 15.65
C ASP A 15 -1.94 -13.61 15.48
N ARG A 16 -1.81 -12.77 16.51
CA ARG A 16 -0.83 -11.68 16.57
C ARG A 16 0.59 -12.19 16.30
N ALA A 17 0.92 -13.42 16.74
CA ALA A 17 2.22 -14.01 16.51
C ALA A 17 2.55 -14.15 15.00
N MET A 18 1.56 -14.45 14.16
CA MET A 18 1.76 -14.55 12.71
C MET A 18 2.14 -13.20 12.08
N TYR A 19 1.49 -12.11 12.54
CA TYR A 19 1.81 -10.77 12.04
C TYR A 19 3.19 -10.29 12.50
N LEU A 20 3.61 -10.65 13.72
CA LEU A 20 4.95 -10.32 14.21
C LEU A 20 6.02 -11.05 13.39
N ALA A 21 5.86 -12.35 13.16
CA ALA A 21 6.78 -13.12 12.31
C ALA A 21 6.83 -12.57 10.87
N ALA A 22 5.68 -12.19 10.30
CA ALA A 22 5.64 -11.57 8.98
C ALA A 22 6.30 -10.18 8.95
N PHE A 23 6.17 -9.40 10.02
CA PHE A 23 6.84 -8.10 10.16
C PHE A 23 8.35 -8.26 10.26
N ASP A 24 8.83 -9.22 11.05
CA ASP A 24 10.26 -9.51 11.18
C ASP A 24 10.84 -9.88 9.81
N GLY A 25 10.19 -10.79 9.06
CA GLY A 25 10.60 -11.13 7.69
C GLY A 25 10.60 -9.92 6.74
N LEU A 26 9.55 -9.09 6.78
CA LEU A 26 9.48 -7.86 5.99
C LEU A 26 10.63 -6.90 6.32
N SER A 27 11.05 -6.81 7.58
CA SER A 27 12.13 -5.91 8.01
C SER A 27 13.50 -6.29 7.46
N GLU A 28 13.69 -7.56 7.09
CA GLU A 28 14.91 -8.09 6.48
C GLU A 28 14.90 -7.96 4.94
N GLU A 29 13.73 -7.75 4.33
CA GLU A 29 13.58 -7.62 2.89
C GLU A 29 14.07 -6.26 2.36
N ARG A 30 15.17 -6.29 1.59
CA ARG A 30 15.68 -5.08 0.95
C ARG A 30 14.67 -4.50 -0.03
N GLY A 31 14.32 -3.23 0.20
CA GLY A 31 13.40 -2.50 -0.66
C GLY A 31 11.93 -2.75 -0.38
N ASN A 32 11.59 -3.50 0.68
CA ASN A 32 10.23 -3.59 1.21
C ASN A 32 10.18 -2.79 2.52
N THR A 33 9.21 -1.89 2.67
CA THR A 33 9.12 -1.04 3.86
C THR A 33 7.68 -0.79 4.22
N LEU A 34 7.35 -1.04 5.49
CA LEU A 34 6.11 -0.60 6.11
C LEU A 34 6.30 0.81 6.69
N VAL A 35 5.47 1.75 6.27
CA VAL A 35 5.53 3.14 6.73
C VAL A 35 4.26 3.46 7.50
N VAL A 36 4.41 4.08 8.66
CA VAL A 36 3.30 4.55 9.49
C VAL A 36 3.25 6.08 9.50
N GLY A 37 2.02 6.62 9.42
CA GLY A 37 1.75 8.01 9.73
C GLY A 37 1.34 8.13 11.20
N GLU A 38 2.03 8.99 11.94
CA GLU A 38 1.77 9.24 13.36
C GLU A 38 1.20 10.65 13.58
N ALA A 39 0.25 10.77 14.49
CA ALA A 39 -0.23 12.05 14.99
C ALA A 39 -0.41 11.96 16.51
N ALA A 40 0.25 12.86 17.25
CA ALA A 40 0.20 12.93 18.71
C ALA A 40 0.45 11.57 19.41
N GLY A 41 1.50 10.84 19.02
CA GLY A 41 1.85 9.54 19.62
C GLY A 41 1.01 8.36 19.13
N ARG A 42 0.01 8.60 18.27
CA ARG A 42 -0.88 7.55 17.74
C ARG A 42 -0.58 7.28 16.27
N VAL A 43 -0.44 6.01 15.91
CA VAL A 43 -0.44 5.58 14.51
C VAL A 43 -1.85 5.80 13.92
N VAL A 44 -1.93 6.66 12.90
CA VAL A 44 -3.18 7.09 12.25
C VAL A 44 -3.29 6.72 10.77
N ALA A 45 -2.20 6.28 10.16
CA ALA A 45 -2.20 5.72 8.82
C ALA A 45 -1.04 4.74 8.61
N THR A 46 -1.13 3.94 7.56
CA THR A 46 -0.04 3.06 7.12
C THR A 46 -0.08 2.87 5.61
N TYR A 47 1.07 2.56 5.02
CA TYR A 47 1.19 1.94 3.70
C TYR A 47 2.45 1.07 3.66
N GLN A 48 2.47 0.09 2.78
CA GLN A 48 3.65 -0.70 2.47
C GLN A 48 4.14 -0.33 1.07
N LEU A 49 5.46 -0.20 0.92
CA LEU A 49 6.12 0.17 -0.32
C LEU A 49 7.19 -0.87 -0.65
N THR A 50 7.05 -1.53 -1.79
CA THR A 50 8.04 -2.49 -2.30
C THR A 50 8.66 -1.95 -3.59
N VAL A 51 9.98 -1.80 -3.61
CA VAL A 51 10.75 -1.36 -4.76
C VAL A 51 11.24 -2.59 -5.53
N ILE A 52 10.80 -2.69 -6.78
CA ILE A 52 11.04 -3.86 -7.63
C ILE A 52 11.92 -3.43 -8.80
N SER A 53 13.09 -4.03 -8.90
CA SER A 53 13.94 -3.89 -10.08
C SER A 53 13.34 -4.69 -11.24
N GLY A 54 13.21 -4.05 -12.40
CA GLY A 54 12.73 -4.68 -13.62
C GLY A 54 13.80 -4.70 -14.70
N LEU A 55 13.74 -5.67 -15.61
CA LEU A 55 14.51 -5.67 -16.87
C LEU A 55 13.68 -5.09 -18.03
N SER A 56 12.35 -5.21 -17.95
CA SER A 56 11.41 -4.63 -18.90
C SER A 56 11.41 -3.10 -18.84
N LEU A 57 10.82 -2.48 -19.87
CA LEU A 57 10.66 -1.01 -19.96
C LEU A 57 12.00 -0.27 -19.78
N ARG A 58 13.06 -0.76 -20.43
CA ARG A 58 14.43 -0.23 -20.34
C ARG A 58 15.02 -0.30 -18.94
N ALA A 59 14.94 -1.49 -18.32
CA ALA A 59 15.43 -1.75 -16.97
C ALA A 59 14.82 -0.82 -15.90
N ALA A 60 13.54 -0.46 -16.06
CA ALA A 60 12.86 0.45 -15.13
C ALA A 60 12.63 -0.21 -13.76
N ARG A 61 12.89 0.55 -12.69
CA ARG A 61 12.40 0.20 -11.34
C ARG A 61 10.96 0.69 -11.17
N ARG A 62 10.17 -0.08 -10.45
CA ARG A 62 8.78 0.26 -10.11
C ARG A 62 8.53 0.11 -8.62
N ALA A 63 7.68 0.96 -8.08
CA ALA A 63 7.16 0.83 -6.73
C ALA A 63 5.79 0.12 -6.75
N GLN A 64 5.63 -0.92 -5.95
CA GLN A 64 4.35 -1.50 -5.61
C GLN A 64 3.89 -0.89 -4.28
N ILE A 65 2.68 -0.32 -4.24
CA ILE A 65 2.09 0.18 -3.00
C ILE A 65 0.93 -0.71 -2.57
N GLU A 66 0.97 -1.12 -1.30
CA GLU A 66 0.02 -2.04 -0.68
C GLU A 66 -0.38 -1.54 0.70
N SER A 67 -1.38 -2.19 1.29
CA SER A 67 -1.75 -1.97 2.70
C SER A 67 -1.99 -0.50 3.09
N VAL A 68 -2.48 0.33 2.16
CA VAL A 68 -2.80 1.74 2.41
C VAL A 68 -4.04 1.83 3.29
N ARG A 69 -3.87 2.30 4.53
CA ARG A 69 -4.95 2.43 5.53
C ARG A 69 -4.88 3.77 6.24
N VAL A 70 -6.05 4.25 6.64
CA VAL A 70 -6.23 5.41 7.53
C VAL A 70 -7.19 5.00 8.63
N ALA A 71 -6.90 5.42 9.87
CA ALA A 71 -7.78 5.23 11.02
C ALA A 71 -9.21 5.65 10.67
N SER A 72 -10.19 4.83 11.03
CA SER A 72 -11.59 5.00 10.59
C SER A 72 -12.17 6.37 10.98
N ASP A 73 -11.84 6.84 12.18
CA ASP A 73 -12.21 8.13 12.76
C ASP A 73 -11.56 9.35 12.07
N LEU A 74 -10.53 9.12 11.23
CA LEU A 74 -9.78 10.16 10.53
C LEU A 74 -9.89 10.09 9.01
N ARG A 75 -10.74 9.19 8.47
CA ARG A 75 -11.02 9.12 7.02
C ARG A 75 -11.68 10.41 6.53
N GLY A 76 -11.53 10.69 5.24
CA GLY A 76 -12.09 11.90 4.61
C GLY A 76 -11.32 13.20 4.91
N ARG A 77 -10.26 13.15 5.73
CA ARG A 77 -9.45 14.33 6.12
C ARG A 77 -8.18 14.53 5.27
N GLY A 78 -8.10 13.91 4.09
CA GLY A 78 -6.93 14.02 3.20
C GLY A 78 -5.70 13.19 3.59
N ILE A 79 -5.70 12.50 4.74
CA ILE A 79 -4.55 11.69 5.21
C ILE A 79 -4.12 10.64 4.19
N GLY A 80 -5.06 9.98 3.51
CA GLY A 80 -4.73 9.02 2.45
C GLY A 80 -3.92 9.66 1.33
N ALA A 81 -4.26 10.88 0.91
CA ALA A 81 -3.51 11.60 -0.13
C ALA A 81 -2.09 11.95 0.34
N LEU A 82 -1.92 12.32 1.62
CA LEU A 82 -0.60 12.54 2.22
C LEU A 82 0.26 11.27 2.21
N MET A 83 -0.33 10.11 2.50
CA MET A 83 0.39 8.82 2.43
C MET A 83 0.85 8.50 1.01
N ILE A 84 0.00 8.71 0.01
CA ILE A 84 0.36 8.48 -1.39
C ILE A 84 1.46 9.45 -1.85
N ALA A 85 1.40 10.72 -1.45
CA ALA A 85 2.43 11.69 -1.77
C ALA A 85 3.79 11.32 -1.13
N ASP A 86 3.79 10.85 0.12
CA ASP A 86 5.02 10.36 0.78
C ASP A 86 5.57 9.11 0.08
N ALA A 87 4.69 8.15 -0.28
CA ALA A 87 5.07 6.96 -1.03
C ALA A 87 5.68 7.31 -2.40
N GLU A 88 5.08 8.26 -3.12
CA GLU A 88 5.59 8.73 -4.41
C GLU A 88 6.97 9.38 -4.26
N LYS A 89 7.15 10.24 -3.23
CA LYS A 89 8.45 10.85 -2.93
C LYS A 89 9.53 9.79 -2.70
N ARG A 90 9.22 8.75 -1.90
CA ARG A 90 10.16 7.64 -1.64
C ARG A 90 10.44 6.80 -2.88
N ALA A 91 9.41 6.50 -3.68
CA ALA A 91 9.57 5.78 -4.93
C ALA A 91 10.49 6.54 -5.90
N ARG A 92 10.28 7.85 -6.05
CA ARG A 92 11.15 8.71 -6.88
C ARG A 92 12.57 8.75 -6.36
N ALA A 93 12.76 8.89 -5.05
CA ALA A 93 14.09 8.86 -4.42
C ALA A 93 14.81 7.52 -4.62
N ALA A 94 14.06 6.41 -4.70
CA ALA A 94 14.58 5.09 -5.05
C ALA A 94 14.81 4.89 -6.56
N GLY A 95 14.62 5.91 -7.39
CA GLY A 95 14.78 5.81 -8.85
C GLY A 95 13.67 5.02 -9.56
N CYS A 96 12.51 4.84 -8.92
CA CYS A 96 11.35 4.27 -9.59
C CYS A 96 10.79 5.25 -10.61
N SER A 97 10.48 4.77 -11.81
CA SER A 97 9.83 5.56 -12.86
C SER A 97 8.31 5.45 -12.83
N MET A 98 7.77 4.51 -12.04
CA MET A 98 6.33 4.32 -11.86
C MET A 98 5.99 3.79 -10.46
N MET A 99 4.76 4.04 -10.04
CA MET A 99 4.13 3.45 -8.86
C MET A 99 2.84 2.77 -9.28
N GLN A 100 2.59 1.57 -8.75
CA GLN A 100 1.44 0.74 -9.10
C GLN A 100 0.81 0.10 -7.88
N LEU A 101 -0.46 -0.28 -8.02
CA LEU A 101 -1.23 -0.98 -7.01
C LEU A 101 -2.23 -1.91 -7.67
N THR A 102 -2.77 -2.86 -6.90
CA THR A 102 -3.92 -3.65 -7.32
C THR A 102 -4.98 -3.58 -6.23
N MET A 103 -6.20 -3.23 -6.62
CA MET A 103 -7.35 -3.18 -5.71
C MET A 103 -8.49 -4.05 -6.22
N ASN A 104 -9.41 -4.43 -5.33
CA ASN A 104 -10.64 -5.09 -5.74
C ASN A 104 -11.48 -4.11 -6.59
N LYS A 105 -11.83 -4.52 -7.82
CA LYS A 105 -12.59 -3.71 -8.79
C LYS A 105 -13.93 -3.17 -8.26
N ASN A 106 -14.51 -3.82 -7.24
CA ASN A 106 -15.78 -3.40 -6.65
C ASN A 106 -15.63 -2.18 -5.72
N ARG A 107 -14.40 -1.78 -5.35
CA ARG A 107 -14.13 -0.61 -4.50
C ARG A 107 -14.15 0.70 -5.30
N LYS A 108 -15.35 1.13 -5.72
CA LYS A 108 -15.54 2.36 -6.53
C LYS A 108 -14.97 3.62 -5.86
N ASP A 109 -15.04 3.72 -4.53
CA ASP A 109 -14.44 4.85 -3.80
C ASP A 109 -12.91 4.88 -3.89
N ALA A 110 -12.28 3.71 -3.83
CA ALA A 110 -10.84 3.60 -3.98
C ALA A 110 -10.41 3.95 -5.42
N ALA A 111 -11.16 3.50 -6.43
CA ALA A 111 -10.91 3.89 -7.83
C ALA A 111 -10.92 5.41 -7.99
N ARG A 112 -12.00 6.08 -7.57
CA ARG A 112 -12.08 7.55 -7.61
C ARG A 112 -10.97 8.24 -6.81
N PHE A 113 -10.59 7.68 -5.67
CA PHE A 113 -9.50 8.21 -4.85
C PHE A 113 -8.16 8.19 -5.61
N TYR A 114 -7.78 7.06 -6.19
CA TYR A 114 -6.52 6.94 -6.91
C TYR A 114 -6.51 7.71 -8.23
N GLU A 115 -7.61 7.73 -8.97
CA GLU A 115 -7.74 8.52 -10.20
C GLU A 115 -7.54 10.02 -9.94
N ARG A 116 -8.12 10.56 -8.85
CA ARG A 116 -7.90 11.96 -8.44
C ARG A 116 -6.45 12.26 -8.06
N LEU A 117 -5.68 11.25 -7.68
CA LEU A 117 -4.25 11.36 -7.37
C LEU A 117 -3.35 11.12 -8.59
N GLY A 118 -3.94 11.03 -9.80
CA GLY A 118 -3.20 10.91 -11.05
C GLY A 118 -2.86 9.47 -11.45
N PHE A 119 -3.35 8.46 -10.73
CA PHE A 119 -3.24 7.08 -11.20
C PHE A 119 -4.18 6.85 -12.38
N THR A 120 -3.71 6.10 -13.37
CA THR A 120 -4.52 5.67 -14.51
C THR A 120 -4.79 4.17 -14.41
N PRO A 121 -6.04 3.69 -14.57
CA PRO A 121 -6.37 2.27 -14.59
C PRO A 121 -6.00 1.63 -15.94
N SER A 122 -4.73 1.75 -16.32
CA SER A 122 -4.20 1.33 -17.63
C SER A 122 -3.92 -0.17 -17.75
N HIS A 123 -4.01 -0.93 -16.66
CA HIS A 123 -3.67 -2.35 -16.59
C HIS A 123 -4.75 -3.17 -15.88
N ILE A 124 -4.93 -4.43 -16.32
CA ILE A 124 -5.82 -5.40 -15.68
C ILE A 124 -5.02 -6.28 -14.71
N GLY A 125 -5.42 -6.30 -13.44
CA GLY A 125 -4.84 -7.19 -12.43
C GLY A 125 -5.44 -8.59 -12.47
N TYR A 126 -4.60 -9.61 -12.65
CA TYR A 126 -4.98 -11.02 -12.53
C TYR A 126 -4.48 -11.60 -11.20
N LYS A 127 -5.28 -12.50 -10.61
CA LYS A 127 -4.91 -13.23 -9.39
C LYS A 127 -5.30 -14.69 -9.53
N ARG A 128 -4.42 -15.59 -9.11
CA ARG A 128 -4.68 -17.03 -8.95
C ARG A 128 -4.27 -17.42 -7.54
N GLN A 129 -5.17 -18.06 -6.80
CA GLN A 129 -4.82 -18.67 -5.53
C GLN A 129 -4.00 -19.93 -5.80
N LEU A 130 -2.89 -20.07 -5.10
CA LEU A 130 -2.06 -21.26 -5.11
C LEU A 130 -2.41 -22.02 -3.83
N THR A 131 -3.10 -23.14 -3.98
CA THR A 131 -3.41 -24.11 -2.91
C THR A 131 -2.31 -25.16 -2.85
#